data_AF-A0A5S9Q805-F1
#
_entry.id   AF-A0A5S9Q805-F1
#
_cell.length_a   1.000
_cell.length_b   1.000
_cell.length_c   1.000
_cell.angle_alpha   90.00
_cell.angle_beta   90.00
_cell.angle_gamma   90.00
#
_symmetry.space_group_name_H-M   'P 1'
#
loop_
_entity.id
_entity.type
_entity.pdbx_description
1 polymer ?
#
loop_
_entity_poly.entity_id
_entity_poly.type
_entity_poly.pdbx_seq_one_letter_code
_entity_poly.pdbx_strand_id
1 'polypeptide(L)'
;MLFSIEPNVWLQLGLMAFILVMIGVLIESLHCVFKNFREDKLWAFVPLIVCLLSIPAPLMAGAKLKSYLFQYRLPMYTEVVNRVQASNENYEGELTSVELKEDENHLAYVVFAIKEEEVLYVEFVTGGGFPVKHTGYIYSQSGNIPNGSKINERWPKKKRWKISDNWYGFSG
;
A
#
# COMPACT_ATOMS: atom_id res chain seq x y z
N MET A 1 -5.61 16.10 1.40
CA MET A 1 -5.27 15.87 -0.01
C MET A 1 -3.79 15.45 -0.07
N LEU A 2 -3.45 14.23 0.38
CA LEU A 2 -2.07 13.87 0.78
C LEU A 2 -1.56 12.52 0.23
N PHE A 3 -2.24 11.92 -0.75
CA PHE A 3 -1.82 10.64 -1.34
C PHE A 3 -2.16 10.58 -2.83
N SER A 4 -1.71 11.58 -3.60
CA SER A 4 -1.47 11.39 -5.04
C SER A 4 -0.11 10.69 -5.19
N ILE A 5 -0.10 9.62 -5.99
CA ILE A 5 0.92 8.56 -6.05
C ILE A 5 2.06 8.96 -6.99
N GLU A 6 2.55 10.17 -6.86
CA GLU A 6 3.86 10.54 -7.42
C GLU A 6 4.83 10.69 -6.25
N PRO A 7 6.02 10.07 -6.30
CA PRO A 7 7.04 10.28 -5.28
C PRO A 7 7.43 11.76 -5.27
N ASN A 8 6.82 12.53 -4.35
CA ASN A 8 7.19 13.92 -4.15
C ASN A 8 8.57 13.96 -3.48
N VAL A 9 9.59 14.33 -4.26
CA VAL A 9 10.99 14.42 -3.82
C VAL A 9 11.12 15.27 -2.55
N TRP A 10 10.34 16.34 -2.41
CA TRP A 10 10.36 17.19 -1.22
C TRP A 10 9.83 16.47 0.02
N LEU A 11 8.78 15.66 -0.15
CA LEU A 11 8.26 14.84 0.93
C LEU A 11 9.28 13.77 1.35
N GLN A 12 9.96 13.15 0.38
CA GLN A 12 11.01 12.16 0.65
C GLN A 12 12.20 12.79 1.39
N LEU A 13 12.68 13.95 0.94
CA LEU A 13 13.76 14.69 1.61
C LEU A 13 13.34 15.13 3.02
N GLY A 14 12.12 15.64 3.17
CA GLY A 14 11.55 16.00 4.47
C GLY A 14 11.48 14.81 5.43
N LEU A 15 11.01 13.66 4.95
CA LEU A 15 10.98 12.41 5.73
C LEU A 15 12.38 11.93 6.10
N MET A 16 13.35 12.03 5.18
CA MET A 16 14.74 11.65 5.45
C MET A 16 15.37 12.54 6.53
N ALA A 17 15.19 13.86 6.42
CA ALA A 17 15.64 14.81 7.44
C ALA A 17 14.98 14.53 8.80
N PHE A 18 13.67 14.25 8.81
CA PHE A 18 12.95 13.87 10.03
C PHE A 18 13.51 12.60 10.66
N ILE A 19 13.79 11.56 9.87
CA ILE A 19 14.40 10.31 10.36
C ILE A 19 15.77 10.59 10.99
N LEU A 20 16.60 11.42 10.36
CA LEU A 20 17.92 11.78 10.92
C LEU A 20 17.80 12.50 12.26
N VAL A 21 16.85 13.43 12.40
CA VAL A 21 16.56 14.09 13.68
C VAL A 21 16.10 13.09 14.73
N MET A 22 15.21 12.16 14.39
CA MET A 22 14.73 11.12 15.30
C MET A 22 15.87 10.19 15.76
N ILE A 23 16.81 9.84 14.88
CA ILE A 23 18.01 9.09 15.24
C ILE A 23 18.85 9.88 16.25
N GLY A 24 19.07 11.18 16.01
CA GLY A 24 19.79 12.04 16.95
C GLY A 24 19.13 12.07 18.33
N VAL A 25 17.80 12.26 18.38
CA VAL A 25 17.02 12.22 19.64
C VAL A 25 17.15 10.87 20.34
N LEU A 26 17.13 9.77 19.59
CA LEU A 26 17.29 8.42 20.15
C LEU A 26 18.68 8.21 20.75
N ILE A 27 19.74 8.67 20.08
CA ILE A 27 21.13 8.60 20.59
C ILE A 27 21.28 9.42 21.87
N GLU A 28 20.80 10.67 21.88
CA GLU A 28 20.84 11.54 23.08
C GLU A 28 20.01 10.96 24.23
N SER A 29 18.87 10.34 23.93
CA SER A 29 18.04 9.66 24.93
C SER A 29 18.78 8.47 25.54
N LEU A 30 19.50 7.68 24.74
CA LEU A 30 20.35 6.59 25.25
C LEU A 30 21.47 7.14 26.14
N HIS A 31 22.18 8.19 25.72
CA HIS A 31 23.21 8.84 26.53
C HIS A 31 22.66 9.31 27.89
N CYS A 32 21.47 9.94 27.89
CA CYS A 32 20.81 10.40 29.11
C CYS A 32 20.43 9.25 30.05
N VAL A 33 19.89 8.16 29.50
CA VAL A 33 19.60 6.94 30.27
C VAL A 33 20.88 6.39 30.90
N PHE A 34 21.95 6.16 30.13
CA PHE A 34 23.18 5.59 30.67
C PHE A 34 23.83 6.47 31.74
N LYS A 35 23.80 7.80 31.58
CA LYS A 35 24.34 8.75 32.57
C LYS A 35 23.54 8.73 33.87
N ASN A 36 22.21 8.71 33.77
CA ASN A 36 21.30 8.83 34.93
C ASN A 36 20.82 7.49 35.47
N PHE A 37 21.19 6.35 34.85
CA PHE A 37 20.80 5.00 35.28
C PHE A 37 21.29 4.68 36.69
N ARG A 38 22.41 5.27 37.11
CA ARG A 38 22.95 5.12 38.47
C ARG A 38 22.21 5.94 39.53
N GLU A 39 21.34 6.86 39.13
CA GLU A 39 20.61 7.75 40.03
C GLU A 39 19.13 7.32 40.24
N ASP A 40 18.75 6.11 39.80
CA ASP A 40 17.39 5.54 39.90
C ASP A 40 16.25 6.43 39.32
N LYS A 41 16.60 7.35 38.41
CA LYS A 41 15.62 8.24 37.77
C LYS A 41 14.93 7.51 36.61
N LEU A 42 13.86 6.78 36.92
CA LEU A 42 12.98 6.13 35.92
C LEU A 42 12.47 7.10 34.83
N TRP A 43 12.36 8.39 35.15
CA TRP A 43 11.97 9.43 34.19
C TRP A 43 12.94 9.58 33.00
N ALA A 44 14.21 9.18 33.14
CA ALA A 44 15.18 9.22 32.06
C ALA A 44 14.82 8.28 30.89
N PHE A 45 13.98 7.27 31.13
CA PHE A 45 13.54 6.31 30.11
C PHE A 45 12.38 6.81 29.25
N VAL A 46 11.67 7.87 29.66
CA VAL A 46 10.47 8.34 28.93
C VAL A 46 10.78 8.69 27.47
N PRO A 47 11.82 9.48 27.13
CA PRO A 47 12.14 9.79 25.74
C PRO A 47 12.46 8.55 24.90
N LEU A 48 13.18 7.59 25.47
CA LEU A 48 13.53 6.34 24.81
C LEU A 48 12.28 5.50 24.52
N ILE A 49 11.36 5.38 25.48
CA ILE A 49 10.09 4.66 25.31
C ILE A 49 9.24 5.33 24.22
N VAL A 50 9.14 6.67 24.22
CA VAL A 50 8.40 7.41 23.19
C VAL A 50 8.99 7.16 21.80
N CYS A 51 10.31 7.23 21.65
CA CYS A 51 10.98 6.91 20.39
C CYS A 51 10.71 5.46 19.95
N LEU A 52 10.82 4.49 20.86
CA LEU A 52 10.57 3.09 20.54
C LEU A 52 9.12 2.81 20.14
N LEU A 53 8.14 3.45 20.79
CA LEU A 53 6.72 3.32 20.45
C LEU A 53 6.36 4.05 19.14
N SER A 54 7.11 5.09 18.77
CA SER A 54 6.89 5.84 17.54
C SER A 54 7.24 5.06 16.26
N ILE A 55 8.04 3.99 16.35
CA ILE A 55 8.46 3.16 15.21
C ILE A 55 7.34 2.18 14.74
N PRO A 56 6.73 1.35 15.63
CA PRO A 56 5.69 0.42 15.21
C PRO A 56 4.34 1.11 14.94
N ALA A 57 4.06 2.26 15.57
CA ALA A 57 2.76 2.92 15.44
C ALA A 57 2.39 3.30 13.99
N PRO A 58 3.29 3.92 13.18
CA PRO A 58 3.03 4.18 11.76
C PRO A 58 2.81 2.92 10.93
N LEU A 59 3.51 1.82 11.24
CA LEU A 59 3.37 0.55 10.51
C LEU A 59 1.97 -0.05 10.72
N MET A 60 1.49 -0.06 11.96
CA MET A 60 0.17 -0.59 12.29
C MET A 60 -0.96 0.34 11.81
N ALA A 61 -0.79 1.66 11.96
CA ALA A 61 -1.76 2.65 11.51
C ALA A 61 -1.86 2.69 9.98
N GLY A 62 -0.73 2.54 9.28
CA GLY A 62 -0.66 2.60 7.83
C GLY A 62 -1.48 1.50 7.13
N ALA A 63 -1.42 0.27 7.63
CA ALA A 63 -2.20 -0.84 7.06
C ALA A 63 -3.72 -0.61 7.21
N LYS A 64 -4.16 -0.19 8.41
CA LYS A 64 -5.57 0.13 8.67
C LYS A 64 -6.04 1.32 7.85
N LEU A 65 -5.23 2.37 7.77
CA LEU A 65 -5.55 3.57 6.99
C LEU A 65 -5.68 3.25 5.50
N LYS A 66 -4.79 2.43 4.94
CA LYS A 66 -4.90 1.98 3.54
C LYS A 66 -6.19 1.22 3.28
N SER A 67 -6.55 0.28 4.15
CA SER A 67 -7.79 -0.49 4.03
C SER A 67 -9.02 0.41 4.15
N TYR A 68 -9.03 1.37 5.08
CA TYR A 68 -10.11 2.33 5.24
C TYR A 68 -10.24 3.25 4.01
N LEU A 69 -9.13 3.78 3.50
CA LEU A 69 -9.11 4.62 2.29
C LEU A 69 -9.61 3.86 1.06
N PHE A 70 -9.24 2.59 0.93
CA PHE A 70 -9.77 1.74 -0.14
C PHE A 70 -11.28 1.57 -0.03
N GLN A 71 -11.80 1.23 1.16
CA GLN A 71 -13.25 1.11 1.36
C GLN A 71 -14.00 2.41 1.06
N TYR A 72 -13.45 3.54 1.51
CA TYR A 72 -14.01 4.87 1.23
C TYR A 72 -14.03 5.20 -0.26
N ARG A 73 -12.99 4.81 -1.01
CA ARG A 73 -12.86 5.05 -2.46
C ARG A 73 -13.37 3.90 -3.33
N LEU A 74 -13.94 2.85 -2.74
CA LEU A 74 -14.42 1.66 -3.43
C LEU A 74 -15.37 2.00 -4.60
N PRO A 75 -16.28 3.00 -4.50
CA PRO A 75 -17.13 3.39 -5.62
C PRO A 75 -16.33 3.80 -6.87
N MET A 76 -15.23 4.53 -6.69
CA MET A 76 -14.39 4.99 -7.81
C MET A 76 -13.62 3.83 -8.45
N TYR A 77 -13.08 2.92 -7.65
CA TYR A 77 -12.46 1.69 -8.17
C TYR A 77 -13.48 0.86 -8.96
N THR A 78 -14.72 0.79 -8.48
CA THR A 78 -15.80 0.04 -9.13
C THR A 78 -16.22 0.70 -10.45
N GLU A 79 -16.21 2.04 -10.52
CA GLU A 79 -16.48 2.76 -11.76
C GLU A 79 -15.44 2.44 -12.85
N VAL A 80 -14.16 2.39 -12.49
CA VAL A 80 -13.10 1.94 -13.42
C VAL A 80 -13.34 0.52 -13.88
N VAL A 81 -13.66 -0.40 -12.96
CA VAL A 81 -14.00 -1.80 -13.31
C VAL A 81 -15.19 -1.86 -14.27
N ASN A 82 -16.26 -1.12 -13.99
CA ASN A 82 -17.45 -1.10 -14.84
C ASN A 82 -17.13 -0.55 -16.24
N ARG A 83 -16.25 0.46 -16.33
CA ARG A 83 -15.77 1.01 -17.60
C ARG A 83 -14.96 -0.02 -18.39
N VAL A 84 -14.06 -0.74 -17.72
CA VAL A 84 -13.29 -1.83 -18.34
C VAL A 84 -14.23 -2.94 -18.83
N GLN A 85 -15.21 -3.34 -18.01
CA GLN A 85 -16.21 -4.35 -18.38
C GLN A 85 -17.10 -3.94 -19.55
N ALA A 86 -17.45 -2.65 -19.64
CA ALA A 86 -18.26 -2.11 -20.71
C ALA A 86 -17.47 -1.80 -21.98
N SER A 87 -16.13 -1.79 -21.90
CA SER A 87 -15.28 -1.58 -23.07
C SER A 87 -15.36 -2.79 -24.00
N ASN A 88 -15.33 -2.54 -25.31
CA ASN A 88 -15.22 -3.59 -26.32
C ASN A 88 -13.75 -3.98 -26.59
N GLU A 89 -12.84 -3.64 -25.68
CA GLU A 89 -11.43 -3.98 -25.81
C GLU A 89 -11.21 -5.49 -25.57
N ASN A 90 -10.30 -6.08 -26.34
CA ASN A 90 -9.94 -7.48 -26.15
C ASN A 90 -8.85 -7.59 -25.07
N TYR A 91 -9.23 -8.10 -23.90
CA TYR A 91 -8.32 -8.41 -22.79
C TYR A 91 -7.95 -9.89 -22.71
N GLU A 92 -8.25 -10.70 -23.72
CA GLU A 92 -8.04 -12.16 -23.67
C GLU A 92 -6.56 -12.52 -23.57
N GLY A 93 -6.23 -13.23 -22.48
CA GLY A 93 -4.93 -13.88 -22.32
C GLY A 93 -3.74 -12.95 -22.13
N GLU A 94 -3.87 -11.62 -22.22
CA GLU A 94 -2.76 -10.68 -22.02
C GLU A 94 -3.10 -9.61 -20.99
N LEU A 95 -2.08 -9.17 -20.26
CA LEU A 95 -2.18 -8.06 -19.32
C LEU A 95 -2.10 -6.75 -20.09
N THR A 96 -3.24 -6.11 -20.29
CA THR A 96 -3.35 -4.84 -21.01
C THR A 96 -3.42 -3.69 -20.02
N SER A 97 -2.64 -2.63 -20.25
CA SER A 97 -2.72 -1.41 -19.45
C SER A 97 -4.03 -0.69 -19.74
N VAL A 98 -4.75 -0.31 -18.68
CA VAL A 98 -5.97 0.49 -18.76
C VAL A 98 -5.61 1.95 -18.49
N GLU A 99 -5.96 2.83 -19.42
CA GLU A 99 -5.79 4.28 -19.23
C GLU A 99 -6.80 4.80 -18.19
N LEU A 100 -6.27 5.47 -17.17
CA LEU A 100 -7.05 6.17 -16.16
C LEU A 100 -7.37 7.58 -16.64
N LYS A 101 -8.59 8.05 -16.33
CA LYS A 101 -8.93 9.46 -16.51
C LYS A 101 -8.15 10.34 -15.53
N GLU A 102 -8.05 11.63 -15.82
CA GLU A 102 -7.31 12.59 -14.99
C GLU A 102 -7.79 12.61 -13.54
N ASP A 103 -9.11 12.51 -13.32
CA ASP A 103 -9.74 12.43 -12.01
C ASP A 103 -9.56 11.07 -11.32
N GLU A 104 -9.14 10.01 -12.04
CA GLU A 104 -8.90 8.66 -11.53
C GLU A 104 -7.41 8.39 -11.19
N ASN A 105 -6.48 9.23 -11.65
CA ASN A 105 -5.02 9.07 -11.47
C ASN A 105 -4.56 8.94 -10.01
N HIS A 106 -5.38 9.38 -9.05
CA HIS A 106 -5.09 9.25 -7.64
C HIS A 106 -5.43 7.88 -7.04
N LEU A 107 -6.07 6.99 -7.81
CA LEU A 107 -6.47 5.65 -7.37
C LEU A 107 -5.34 4.63 -7.47
N ALA A 108 -4.54 4.70 -8.53
CA ALA A 108 -3.46 3.79 -8.84
C ALA A 108 -2.46 4.48 -9.79
N TYR A 109 -1.19 4.07 -9.75
CA TYR A 109 -0.20 4.56 -10.72
C TYR A 109 -0.26 3.79 -12.03
N VAL A 110 -0.76 2.55 -12.00
CA VAL A 110 -1.03 1.75 -13.19
C VAL A 110 -2.20 0.81 -12.91
N VAL A 111 -3.02 0.60 -13.93
CA VAL A 111 -4.11 -0.37 -13.90
C VAL A 111 -3.91 -1.35 -15.04
N PHE A 112 -4.08 -2.64 -14.76
CA PHE A 112 -4.07 -3.67 -15.78
C PHE A 112 -5.38 -4.44 -15.80
N ALA A 113 -5.81 -4.87 -16.98
CA ALA A 113 -6.92 -5.77 -17.18
C ALA A 113 -6.44 -7.03 -17.90
N ILE A 114 -7.01 -8.17 -17.52
CA ILE A 114 -6.83 -9.44 -18.21
C ILE A 114 -8.10 -10.27 -18.09
N LYS A 115 -8.49 -10.93 -19.18
CA LYS A 115 -9.61 -11.86 -19.24
C LYS A 115 -9.06 -13.26 -19.45
N GLU A 116 -9.31 -14.16 -18.49
CA GLU A 116 -8.92 -15.57 -18.56
C GLU A 116 -10.15 -16.44 -18.33
N GLU A 117 -10.40 -17.41 -19.20
CA GLU A 117 -11.54 -18.34 -19.09
C GLU A 117 -12.88 -17.60 -18.87
N GLU A 118 -13.13 -16.54 -19.64
CA GLU A 118 -14.30 -15.65 -19.51
C GLU A 118 -14.39 -14.81 -18.23
N VAL A 119 -13.40 -14.89 -17.32
CA VAL A 119 -13.36 -14.09 -16.10
C VAL A 119 -12.45 -12.88 -16.29
N LEU A 120 -13.01 -11.68 -16.13
CA LEU A 120 -12.22 -10.45 -16.08
C LEU A 120 -11.57 -10.27 -14.70
N TYR A 121 -10.28 -9.94 -14.72
CA TYR A 121 -9.52 -9.44 -13.59
C TYR A 121 -9.02 -8.02 -13.87
N VAL A 122 -9.11 -7.16 -12.86
CA VAL A 122 -8.59 -5.78 -12.95
C VAL A 122 -7.64 -5.54 -11.78
N GLU A 123 -6.38 -5.27 -12.07
CA GLU A 123 -5.31 -5.02 -11.10
C GLU A 123 -5.06 -3.51 -10.99
N PHE A 124 -5.19 -2.97 -9.79
CA PHE A 124 -4.86 -1.59 -9.45
C PHE A 124 -3.58 -1.59 -8.63
N VAL A 125 -2.48 -1.08 -9.18
CA VAL A 125 -1.23 -0.99 -8.41
C VAL A 125 -1.13 0.40 -7.78
N THR A 126 -1.16 0.44 -6.45
CA THR A 126 -1.38 1.68 -5.67
C THR A 126 -0.16 2.12 -4.87
N GLY A 127 0.86 1.28 -4.76
CA GLY A 127 2.08 1.63 -4.05
C GLY A 127 3.30 0.93 -4.62
N GLY A 128 4.40 1.68 -4.66
CA GLY A 128 5.75 1.20 -4.90
C GLY A 128 6.64 1.56 -3.71
N GLY A 129 7.39 0.60 -3.19
CA GLY A 129 8.40 0.82 -2.14
C GLY A 129 9.78 0.36 -2.59
N PHE A 130 10.83 0.88 -1.98
CA PHE A 130 12.20 0.40 -2.18
C PHE A 130 12.58 -0.63 -1.10
N PRO A 131 13.18 -1.78 -1.43
CA PRO A 131 13.31 -2.36 -2.78
C PRO A 131 11.95 -2.82 -3.32
N VAL A 132 11.72 -2.70 -4.63
CA VAL A 132 10.45 -2.81 -5.39
C VAL A 132 9.39 -3.69 -4.71
N LYS A 133 8.61 -3.08 -3.80
CA LYS A 133 7.41 -3.69 -3.22
C LYS A 133 6.18 -3.08 -3.86
N HIS A 134 5.41 -3.91 -4.56
CA HIS A 134 4.15 -3.49 -5.14
C HIS A 134 3.01 -3.81 -4.18
N THR A 135 2.15 -2.84 -3.95
CA THR A 135 0.90 -3.04 -3.21
C THR A 135 -0.25 -2.55 -4.05
N GLY A 136 -1.39 -3.20 -3.94
CA GLY A 136 -2.54 -2.86 -4.73
C GLY A 136 -3.75 -3.71 -4.46
N TYR A 137 -4.71 -3.62 -5.37
CA TYR A 137 -5.99 -4.30 -5.29
C TYR A 137 -6.27 -5.04 -6.59
N ILE A 138 -6.94 -6.18 -6.48
CA ILE A 138 -7.37 -6.99 -7.63
C ILE A 138 -8.88 -7.15 -7.51
N TYR A 139 -9.58 -6.77 -8.57
CA TYR A 139 -10.95 -7.16 -8.80
C TYR A 139 -10.99 -8.48 -9.58
N SER A 140 -11.88 -9.39 -9.19
CA SER A 140 -12.21 -10.61 -9.92
C SER A 140 -13.71 -10.64 -10.15
N GLN A 141 -14.13 -10.73 -11.42
CA GLN A 141 -15.55 -10.77 -11.77
C GLN A 141 -16.27 -11.99 -11.16
N SER A 142 -15.59 -13.13 -11.04
CA SER A 142 -16.15 -14.36 -10.46
C SER A 142 -16.05 -14.42 -8.93
N GLY A 143 -15.34 -13.47 -8.30
CA GLY A 143 -15.03 -13.52 -6.87
C GLY A 143 -14.09 -14.65 -6.47
N ASN A 144 -13.38 -15.24 -7.44
CA ASN A 144 -12.37 -16.25 -7.21
C ASN A 144 -11.19 -16.07 -8.17
N ILE A 145 -9.97 -16.35 -7.69
CA ILE A 145 -8.78 -16.36 -8.52
C ILE A 145 -8.18 -17.77 -8.46
N PRO A 146 -8.36 -18.60 -9.49
CA PRO A 146 -7.99 -20.01 -9.49
C PRO A 146 -6.47 -20.19 -9.45
N ASN A 147 -6.03 -21.32 -8.90
CA ASN A 147 -4.62 -21.71 -8.96
C ASN A 147 -4.23 -21.97 -10.43
N GLY A 148 -3.10 -21.43 -10.87
CA GLY A 148 -2.64 -21.53 -12.26
C GLY A 148 -3.11 -20.40 -13.19
N SER A 149 -3.99 -19.50 -12.75
CA SER A 149 -4.25 -18.24 -13.46
C SER A 149 -3.01 -17.36 -13.50
N LYS A 150 -2.83 -16.53 -14.54
CA LYS A 150 -1.69 -15.58 -14.60
C LYS A 150 -1.73 -14.60 -13.43
N ILE A 151 -2.92 -14.23 -12.96
CA ILE A 151 -3.08 -13.40 -11.76
C ILE A 151 -2.55 -14.12 -10.52
N ASN A 152 -2.79 -15.43 -10.35
CA ASN A 152 -2.23 -16.18 -9.23
C ASN A 152 -0.72 -16.42 -9.36
N GLU A 153 -0.18 -16.53 -10.57
CA GLU A 153 1.28 -16.60 -10.79
C GLU A 153 1.96 -15.28 -10.39
N ARG A 154 1.37 -14.15 -10.80
CA ARG A 154 1.88 -12.81 -10.48
C ARG A 154 1.70 -12.47 -9.01
N TRP A 155 0.53 -12.78 -8.45
CA TRP A 155 0.15 -12.53 -7.06
C TRP A 155 -0.31 -13.82 -6.38
N PRO A 156 0.63 -14.67 -5.92
CA PRO A 156 0.31 -15.93 -5.27
C PRO A 156 -0.56 -15.76 -4.02
N LYS A 157 -1.37 -16.77 -3.70
CA LYS A 157 -2.26 -16.77 -2.51
C LYS A 157 -1.59 -16.29 -1.21
N LYS A 158 -0.32 -16.59 -0.99
CA LYS A 158 0.47 -16.15 0.19
C LYS A 158 0.74 -14.64 0.26
N LYS A 159 0.63 -13.93 -0.86
CA LYS A 159 0.89 -12.49 -1.02
C LYS A 159 -0.39 -11.65 -1.15
N ARG A 160 -1.56 -12.27 -1.02
CA ARG A 160 -2.86 -11.63 -1.19
C ARG A 160 -3.83 -11.98 -0.06
N TRP A 161 -4.78 -11.09 0.20
CA TRP A 161 -5.84 -11.29 1.19
C TRP A 161 -7.19 -10.89 0.59
N LYS A 162 -8.26 -11.58 0.99
CA LYS A 162 -9.62 -11.24 0.55
C LYS A 162 -10.11 -10.02 1.33
N ILE A 163 -10.65 -9.02 0.63
CA ILE A 163 -11.25 -7.82 1.22
C ILE A 163 -12.78 -7.94 1.22
N SER A 164 -13.35 -8.34 0.09
CA SER A 164 -14.77 -8.63 -0.10
C SER A 164 -14.93 -9.72 -1.16
N ASP A 165 -16.16 -10.03 -1.58
CA ASP A 165 -16.44 -11.14 -2.49
C ASP A 165 -15.63 -11.08 -3.77
N ASN A 166 -15.53 -9.90 -4.39
CA ASN A 166 -14.86 -9.71 -5.67
C ASN A 166 -13.52 -8.99 -5.56
N TRP A 167 -13.10 -8.59 -4.35
CA TRP A 167 -11.92 -7.76 -4.15
C TRP A 167 -10.86 -8.43 -3.28
N TYR A 168 -9.62 -8.34 -3.74
CA TYR A 168 -8.43 -8.81 -3.05
C TYR A 168 -7.43 -7.68 -2.91
N GLY A 169 -6.72 -7.63 -1.78
CA GLY A 169 -5.52 -6.82 -1.64
C GLY A 169 -4.28 -7.68 -1.87
N PHE A 170 -3.19 -7.09 -2.37
CA PHE A 170 -1.91 -7.76 -2.50
C PHE A 170 -0.74 -6.91 -2.03
N SER A 171 0.34 -7.59 -1.64
CA SER A 171 1.63 -6.99 -1.32
C SER A 171 2.73 -7.95 -1.78
N GLY A 172 3.59 -7.48 -2.69
CA GLY A 172 4.64 -8.29 -3.31
C GLY A 172 6.04 -7.79 -3.07
#